data_AF-A0A519N4W5-F1
#
_entry.id   AF-A0A519N4W5-F1
#
_cell.length_a   1.000
_cell.length_b   1.000
_cell.length_c   1.000
_cell.angle_alpha   90.00
_cell.angle_beta   90.00
_cell.angle_gamma   90.00
#
_symmetry.space_group_name_H-M   'P 1'
#
loop_
_entity.id
_entity.type
_entity.pdbx_description
1 polymer ?
#
loop_
_entity_poly.entity_id
_entity_poly.type
_entity_poly.pdbx_seq_one_letter_code
_entity_poly.pdbx_strand_id
1 'polypeptide(L)'
;QNADEEVLMESFQLITTKPVLYVCNVDEDAAATGNKYVDQVRELVKDENAQVIVLAVGTEADITELETYEERQMFLEDLGLKEPGSSALIRAAYNLLDLQTYFTAGVKEVRAWTIGVGDTAPQAAGVIHTDFEKGFIRAEVIAYEDYIAFGTEAKVKEAGKLRVEGKEYIVKDGDVMHFRFNV
;
A
#
# COMPACT_ATOMS: atom_id res chain seq x y z
N GLN A 1 23.28 14.63 2.63
CA GLN A 1 24.15 13.80 1.78
C GLN A 1 24.28 14.51 0.44
N ASN A 2 25.38 14.32 -0.28
CA ASN A 2 25.54 14.91 -1.62
C ASN A 2 24.83 14.03 -2.65
N ALA A 3 24.10 14.60 -3.60
CA ALA A 3 23.34 13.85 -4.61
C ALA A 3 24.22 12.87 -5.43
N ASP A 4 25.49 13.24 -5.67
CA ASP A 4 26.44 12.39 -6.37
C ASP A 4 26.82 11.13 -5.56
N GLU A 5 26.81 11.21 -4.23
CA GLU A 5 27.10 10.08 -3.35
C GLU A 5 25.94 9.08 -3.31
N GLU A 6 24.69 9.57 -3.32
CA GLU A 6 23.48 8.73 -3.33
C GLU A 6 23.39 7.89 -4.62
N VAL A 7 23.58 8.53 -5.78
CA VAL A 7 23.59 7.85 -7.09
C VAL A 7 24.67 6.77 -7.15
N LEU A 8 25.86 7.06 -6.60
CA LEU A 8 26.93 6.06 -6.55
C LEU A 8 26.58 4.90 -5.61
N MET A 9 26.00 5.19 -4.44
CA MET A 9 25.58 4.16 -3.48
C MET A 9 24.51 3.22 -4.04
N GLU A 10 23.55 3.72 -4.80
CA GLU A 10 22.54 2.89 -5.47
C GLU A 10 23.16 1.85 -6.41
N SER A 11 24.24 2.22 -7.12
CA SER A 11 24.92 1.30 -8.04
C SER A 11 25.58 0.10 -7.35
N PHE A 12 25.98 0.26 -6.08
CA PHE A 12 26.61 -0.81 -5.32
C PHE A 12 25.63 -1.88 -4.81
N GLN A 13 24.33 -1.58 -4.75
CA GLN A 13 23.30 -2.50 -4.27
C GLN A 13 23.65 -3.14 -2.92
N LEU A 14 24.18 -2.34 -1.99
CA LEU A 14 24.62 -2.81 -0.68
C LEU A 14 23.46 -3.47 0.08
N ILE A 15 23.74 -4.56 0.78
CA ILE A 15 22.72 -5.28 1.55
C ILE A 15 22.22 -4.42 2.72
N THR A 16 23.12 -3.69 3.38
CA THR A 16 22.83 -2.88 4.57
C THR A 16 22.10 -1.56 4.27
N THR A 17 21.98 -1.18 3.00
CA THR A 17 21.20 0.00 2.59
C THR A 17 19.76 -0.37 2.23
N LYS A 18 19.43 -1.67 2.17
CA LYS A 18 18.05 -2.10 1.92
C LYS A 18 17.19 -1.82 3.15
N PRO A 19 15.95 -1.36 2.97
CA PRO A 19 15.04 -1.11 4.08
C PRO A 19 14.71 -2.42 4.81
N VAL A 20 14.56 -2.35 6.13
CA VAL A 20 14.39 -3.51 7.00
C VAL A 20 13.03 -3.46 7.71
N LEU A 21 12.34 -4.60 7.69
CA LEU A 21 11.12 -4.86 8.45
C LEU A 21 11.40 -5.99 9.45
N TYR A 22 11.31 -5.69 10.74
CA TYR A 22 11.43 -6.66 11.81
C TYR A 22 10.06 -7.31 12.05
N VAL A 23 10.01 -8.63 11.90
CA VAL A 23 8.81 -9.42 12.12
C VAL A 23 8.98 -10.22 13.41
N CYS A 24 8.36 -9.75 14.49
CA CYS A 24 8.40 -10.40 15.79
C CYS A 24 7.34 -11.50 15.86
N ASN A 25 7.77 -12.76 15.67
CA ASN A 25 6.91 -13.91 15.90
C ASN A 25 6.67 -14.13 17.39
N VAL A 26 5.41 -14.18 17.81
CA VAL A 26 4.98 -14.29 19.22
C VAL A 26 3.95 -15.40 19.40
N ASP A 27 3.67 -15.73 20.66
CA ASP A 27 2.56 -16.60 21.02
C ASP A 27 1.21 -15.86 20.89
N GLU A 28 0.12 -16.62 20.85
CA GLU A 28 -1.26 -16.16 20.63
C GLU A 28 -1.68 -15.00 21.57
N ASP A 29 -1.43 -15.15 22.88
CA ASP A 29 -1.77 -14.13 23.90
C ASP A 29 -1.08 -12.78 23.65
N ALA A 30 0.03 -12.78 22.94
CA ALA A 30 0.83 -11.60 22.62
C ALA A 30 0.56 -11.06 21.21
N ALA A 31 -0.33 -11.67 20.42
CA ALA A 31 -0.58 -11.30 19.03
C ALA A 31 -1.01 -9.81 18.90
N ALA A 32 -1.90 -9.35 19.78
CA ALA A 32 -2.44 -8.00 19.72
C ALA A 32 -1.52 -6.91 20.32
N THR A 33 -0.74 -7.25 21.34
CA THR A 33 -0.01 -6.25 22.15
C THR A 33 1.51 -6.40 22.14
N GLY A 34 2.01 -7.56 21.69
CA GLY A 34 3.40 -7.97 21.84
C GLY A 34 3.70 -8.49 23.25
N ASN A 35 4.99 -8.65 23.54
CA ASN A 35 5.48 -9.10 24.84
C ASN A 35 6.80 -8.40 25.17
N LYS A 36 7.38 -8.72 26.33
CA LYS A 36 8.66 -8.14 26.78
C LYS A 36 9.81 -8.27 25.78
N TYR A 37 9.80 -9.29 24.90
CA TYR A 37 10.84 -9.48 23.89
C TYR A 37 10.60 -8.56 22.69
N VAL A 38 9.35 -8.35 22.30
CA VAL A 38 8.98 -7.33 21.30
C VAL A 38 9.44 -5.96 21.76
N ASP A 39 9.24 -5.62 23.04
CA ASP A 39 9.68 -4.34 23.57
C ASP A 39 11.20 -4.18 23.56
N GLN A 40 11.94 -5.26 23.81
CA GLN A 40 13.41 -5.28 23.65
C GLN A 40 13.83 -5.06 22.19
N VAL A 41 13.13 -5.66 21.22
CA VAL A 41 13.41 -5.44 19.79
C VAL A 41 13.11 -4.00 19.40
N ARG A 42 11.95 -3.46 19.79
CA ARG A 42 11.58 -2.06 19.54
C ARG A 42 12.62 -1.09 20.08
N GLU A 43 13.13 -1.33 21.30
CA GLU A 43 14.18 -0.51 21.90
C GLU A 43 15.52 -0.66 21.17
N LEU A 44 15.88 -1.87 20.71
CA LEU A 44 17.11 -2.14 19.97
C LEU A 44 17.15 -1.39 18.63
N VAL A 45 16.02 -1.32 17.93
CA VAL A 45 15.94 -0.79 16.55
C VAL A 45 15.35 0.61 16.50
N LYS A 46 15.12 1.26 17.64
CA LYS A 46 14.49 2.59 17.72
C LYS A 46 15.23 3.69 16.95
N ASP A 47 16.54 3.53 16.82
CA ASP A 47 17.44 4.46 16.13
C ASP A 47 17.67 4.03 14.67
N GLU A 48 17.13 2.87 14.26
CA GLU A 48 17.07 2.43 12.87
C GLU A 48 15.79 2.97 12.22
N ASN A 49 15.86 3.32 10.94
CA ASN A 49 14.65 3.61 10.15
C ASN A 49 13.98 2.29 9.73
N ALA A 50 13.58 1.48 10.71
CA ALA A 50 13.04 0.14 10.52
C ALA A 50 11.66 0.01 11.13
N GLN A 51 10.78 -0.68 10.42
CA GLN A 51 9.44 -0.99 10.93
C GLN A 51 9.49 -2.26 11.78
N VAL A 52 8.65 -2.33 12.82
CA VAL A 52 8.48 -3.52 13.66
C VAL A 52 7.01 -3.93 13.65
N ILE A 53 6.74 -5.18 13.25
CA ILE A 53 5.41 -5.78 13.32
C ILE A 53 5.41 -6.99 14.24
N VAL A 54 4.26 -7.26 14.85
CA VAL A 54 4.03 -8.42 15.73
C VAL A 54 3.10 -9.38 15.01
N LEU A 55 3.46 -10.67 14.97
CA LEU A 55 2.67 -11.71 14.34
C LEU A 55 2.68 -12.96 15.20
N ALA A 56 1.52 -13.59 15.43
CA ALA A 56 1.46 -14.94 15.97
C ALA A 56 1.39 -15.93 14.81
N VAL A 57 2.55 -16.36 14.28
CA VAL A 57 2.62 -17.15 13.04
C VAL A 57 1.91 -18.50 13.17
N GLY A 58 1.94 -19.12 14.36
CA GLY A 58 1.18 -20.34 14.63
C GLY A 58 -0.32 -20.12 14.43
N THR A 59 -0.84 -19.08 15.07
CA THR A 59 -2.26 -18.67 14.98
C THR A 59 -2.67 -18.26 13.56
N GLU A 60 -1.77 -17.66 12.77
CA GLU A 60 -2.05 -17.34 11.36
C GLU A 60 -2.28 -18.59 10.50
N ALA A 61 -1.62 -19.71 10.80
CA ALA A 61 -1.85 -20.96 10.09
C ALA A 61 -3.28 -21.45 10.34
N ASP A 62 -3.73 -21.41 11.60
CA ASP A 62 -5.09 -21.79 11.97
C ASP A 62 -6.14 -20.88 11.30
N ILE A 63 -5.92 -19.56 11.29
CA ILE A 63 -6.80 -18.60 10.60
C ILE A 63 -6.92 -18.91 9.10
N THR A 64 -5.83 -19.36 8.48
CA THR A 64 -5.79 -19.68 7.04
C THR A 64 -6.62 -20.93 6.70
N GLU A 65 -6.75 -21.87 7.63
CA GLU A 65 -7.53 -23.10 7.46
C GLU A 65 -9.05 -22.88 7.61
N LEU A 66 -9.48 -21.79 8.25
CA LEU A 66 -10.90 -21.45 8.36
C LEU A 66 -11.49 -21.12 6.98
N GLU A 67 -12.61 -21.74 6.63
CA GLU A 67 -13.19 -21.64 5.28
C GLU A 67 -14.07 -20.40 5.11
N THR A 68 -14.79 -20.00 6.15
CA THR A 68 -15.77 -18.92 6.06
C THR A 68 -15.23 -17.59 6.58
N TYR A 69 -15.73 -16.49 6.03
CA TYR A 69 -15.37 -15.15 6.48
C TYR A 69 -15.81 -14.92 7.92
N GLU A 70 -17.01 -15.38 8.26
CA GLU A 70 -17.61 -15.26 9.59
C GLU A 70 -16.77 -15.97 10.66
N GLU A 71 -16.33 -17.21 10.41
CA GLU A 71 -15.47 -17.94 11.34
C GLU A 71 -14.12 -17.23 11.55
N ARG A 72 -13.50 -16.75 10.47
CA ARG A 72 -12.25 -15.97 10.56
C ARG A 72 -12.44 -14.71 11.40
N GLN A 73 -13.53 -13.97 11.19
CA GLN A 73 -13.79 -12.76 11.96
C GLN A 73 -14.01 -13.05 13.44
N MET A 74 -14.80 -14.07 13.78
CA MET A 74 -15.00 -14.47 15.17
C MET A 74 -13.69 -14.84 15.85
N PHE A 75 -12.85 -15.62 15.16
CA PHE A 75 -11.54 -16.02 15.70
C PHE A 75 -10.59 -14.84 15.90
N LEU A 76 -10.55 -13.90 14.95
CA LEU A 76 -9.77 -12.66 15.09
C LEU A 76 -10.27 -11.81 16.27
N GLU A 77 -11.59 -11.65 16.42
CA GLU A 77 -12.19 -10.89 17.51
C GLU A 77 -11.86 -11.49 18.89
N ASP A 78 -11.88 -12.83 19.02
CA ASP A 78 -11.50 -13.54 20.24
C ASP A 78 -10.03 -13.28 20.64
N LEU A 79 -9.16 -13.07 19.65
CA LEU A 79 -7.75 -12.71 19.82
C LEU A 79 -7.51 -11.19 19.99
N GLY A 80 -8.56 -10.37 19.89
CA GLY A 80 -8.46 -8.91 19.88
C GLY A 80 -7.79 -8.34 18.63
N LEU A 81 -7.76 -9.11 17.54
CA LEU A 81 -7.23 -8.72 16.23
C LEU A 81 -8.36 -8.20 15.34
N LYS A 82 -8.04 -7.18 14.52
CA LYS A 82 -9.00 -6.63 13.54
C LYS A 82 -8.89 -7.28 12.16
N GLU A 83 -7.79 -7.98 11.93
CA GLU A 83 -7.43 -8.54 10.63
C GLU A 83 -6.34 -9.60 10.80
N PRO A 84 -6.16 -10.48 9.81
CA PRO A 84 -5.05 -11.42 9.80
C PRO A 84 -3.72 -10.69 9.76
N GLY A 85 -2.75 -11.18 10.52
CA GLY A 85 -1.39 -10.70 10.53
C GLY A 85 -0.69 -10.80 9.17
N SER A 86 -1.04 -11.78 8.34
CA SER A 86 -0.61 -11.85 6.93
C SER A 86 -0.98 -10.58 6.14
N SER A 87 -2.16 -10.00 6.38
CA SER A 87 -2.58 -8.75 5.73
C SER A 87 -1.76 -7.55 6.24
N ALA A 88 -1.46 -7.52 7.56
CA ALA A 88 -0.59 -6.52 8.15
C ALA A 88 0.85 -6.60 7.61
N LEU A 89 1.40 -7.80 7.46
CA LEU A 89 2.72 -8.03 6.87
C LEU A 89 2.79 -7.54 5.42
N ILE A 90 1.78 -7.88 4.59
CA ILE A 90 1.75 -7.46 3.19
C ILE A 90 1.77 -5.93 3.08
N ARG A 91 0.94 -5.22 3.87
CA ARG A 91 0.92 -3.74 3.84
C ARG A 91 2.21 -3.14 4.38
N ALA A 92 2.78 -3.71 5.45
CA ALA A 92 4.07 -3.24 5.96
C ALA A 92 5.18 -3.40 4.91
N ALA A 93 5.24 -4.53 4.21
CA ALA A 93 6.19 -4.76 3.13
C ALA A 93 5.94 -3.84 1.93
N TYR A 94 4.68 -3.55 1.59
CA TYR A 94 4.31 -2.63 0.52
C TYR A 94 4.79 -1.21 0.82
N ASN A 95 4.59 -0.74 2.06
CA ASN A 95 5.10 0.54 2.53
C ASN A 95 6.63 0.55 2.61
N LEU A 96 7.27 -0.55 3.01
CA LEU A 96 8.74 -0.68 3.08
C LEU A 96 9.40 -0.52 1.71
N LEU A 97 8.69 -0.89 0.64
CA LEU A 97 9.14 -0.78 -0.74
C LEU A 97 8.77 0.56 -1.39
N ASP A 98 8.27 1.53 -0.60
CA ASP A 98 7.76 2.82 -1.08
C ASP A 98 6.74 2.68 -2.22
N LEU A 99 5.83 1.71 -2.08
CA LEU A 99 4.76 1.47 -3.03
C LEU A 99 3.44 2.06 -2.54
N GLN A 100 2.62 2.52 -3.48
CA GLN A 100 1.24 2.96 -3.23
C GLN A 100 0.29 2.36 -4.28
N THR A 101 -1.01 2.50 -4.05
CA THR A 101 -2.06 1.94 -4.91
C THR A 101 -2.89 3.05 -5.51
N TYR A 102 -3.20 2.97 -6.80
CA TYR A 102 -4.31 3.71 -7.39
C TYR A 102 -5.31 2.72 -7.99
N PHE A 103 -6.52 3.19 -8.28
CA PHE A 103 -7.60 2.35 -8.81
C PHE A 103 -8.05 2.80 -10.19
N THR A 104 -8.38 1.82 -11.03
CA THR A 104 -9.28 2.02 -12.16
C THR A 104 -10.61 1.36 -11.83
N ALA A 105 -11.71 2.11 -11.89
CA ALA A 105 -13.04 1.61 -11.60
C ALA A 105 -13.97 1.82 -12.80
N GLY A 106 -14.54 0.73 -13.33
CA GLY A 106 -15.51 0.76 -14.41
C GLY A 106 -16.52 -0.38 -14.29
N VAL A 107 -17.50 -0.39 -15.20
CA VAL A 107 -18.62 -1.38 -15.14
C VAL A 107 -18.12 -2.82 -15.25
N LYS A 108 -17.04 -3.07 -16.00
CA LYS A 108 -16.50 -4.41 -16.23
C LYS A 108 -15.46 -4.84 -15.20
N GLU A 109 -14.71 -3.91 -14.64
CA GLU A 109 -13.54 -4.20 -13.82
C GLU A 109 -13.30 -3.07 -12.82
N VAL A 110 -12.96 -3.46 -11.60
CA VAL A 110 -12.31 -2.60 -10.61
C VAL A 110 -10.96 -3.23 -10.32
N ARG A 111 -9.89 -2.44 -10.45
CA ARG A 111 -8.52 -2.94 -10.31
C ARG A 111 -7.64 -1.97 -9.54
N ALA A 112 -6.85 -2.54 -8.64
CA ALA A 112 -5.75 -1.90 -7.95
C ALA A 112 -4.48 -1.99 -8.81
N TRP A 113 -3.75 -0.89 -8.90
CA TRP A 113 -2.49 -0.78 -9.63
C TRP A 113 -1.39 -0.30 -8.69
N THR A 114 -0.28 -1.04 -8.69
CA THR A 114 0.90 -0.73 -7.89
C THR A 114 1.81 0.25 -8.63
N ILE A 115 2.17 1.34 -7.95
CA ILE A 115 3.11 2.36 -8.42
C ILE A 115 4.05 2.76 -7.29
N GLY A 116 5.16 3.42 -7.62
CA GLY A 116 6.03 4.04 -6.62
C GLY A 116 5.35 5.26 -5.99
N VAL A 117 5.62 5.50 -4.71
CA VAL A 117 5.26 6.76 -4.07
C VAL A 117 5.99 7.90 -4.78
N GLY A 118 5.24 8.89 -5.26
CA GLY A 118 5.80 10.00 -6.02
C GLY A 118 5.70 9.85 -7.55
N ASP A 119 5.21 8.73 -8.06
CA ASP A 119 5.00 8.57 -9.50
C ASP A 119 4.01 9.60 -10.04
N THR A 120 4.33 10.15 -11.21
CA THR A 120 3.48 11.07 -11.96
C THR A 120 2.33 10.33 -12.66
N ALA A 121 1.27 11.05 -13.04
CA ALA A 121 0.14 10.46 -13.76
C ALA A 121 0.54 9.73 -15.07
N PRO A 122 1.48 10.23 -15.90
CA PRO A 122 2.00 9.47 -17.05
C PRO A 122 2.68 8.16 -16.66
N GLN A 123 3.54 8.16 -15.64
CA GLN A 123 4.23 6.95 -15.16
C GLN A 123 3.23 5.92 -14.65
N ALA A 124 2.23 6.36 -13.87
CA ALA A 124 1.15 5.51 -13.40
C ALA A 124 0.33 4.90 -14.54
N ALA A 125 0.05 5.68 -15.60
CA ALA A 125 -0.61 5.17 -16.81
C ALA A 125 0.27 4.15 -17.56
N GLY A 126 1.59 4.34 -17.55
CA GLY A 126 2.60 3.43 -18.13
C GLY A 126 2.56 2.02 -17.55
N VAL A 127 2.18 1.88 -16.26
CA VAL A 127 2.00 0.57 -15.60
C VAL A 127 0.84 -0.22 -16.22
N ILE A 128 -0.18 0.46 -16.76
CA ILE A 128 -1.25 -0.22 -17.53
C ILE A 128 -0.72 -0.65 -18.90
N HIS A 129 -0.07 0.28 -19.61
CA HIS A 129 0.55 0.02 -20.89
C HIS A 129 1.57 1.11 -21.24
N THR A 130 2.72 0.74 -21.79
CA THR A 130 3.82 1.68 -22.10
C THR A 130 3.43 2.76 -23.11
N ASP A 131 2.49 2.47 -24.02
CA ASP A 131 1.96 3.48 -24.95
C ASP A 131 1.12 4.57 -24.26
N PHE A 132 0.49 4.28 -23.11
CA PHE A 132 -0.30 5.30 -22.40
C PHE A 132 0.59 6.37 -21.80
N GLU A 133 1.79 6.01 -21.34
CA GLU A 133 2.77 6.98 -20.84
C GLU A 133 3.22 7.93 -21.96
N LYS A 134 3.57 7.39 -23.14
CA LYS A 134 3.99 8.20 -24.30
C LYS A 134 2.86 9.04 -24.87
N GLY A 135 1.66 8.46 -24.96
CA GLY A 135 0.45 9.07 -25.50
C GLY A 135 -0.33 9.90 -24.48
N PHE A 136 0.15 10.04 -23.25
CA PHE A 136 -0.59 10.68 -22.16
C PHE A 136 -1.02 12.10 -22.51
N ILE A 137 -2.32 12.37 -22.37
CA ILE A 137 -2.91 13.71 -22.52
C ILE A 137 -3.21 14.30 -21.14
N ARG A 138 -3.99 13.58 -20.33
CA ARG A 138 -4.46 13.99 -18.99
C ARG A 138 -5.06 12.80 -18.23
N ALA A 139 -5.21 12.94 -16.93
CA ALA A 139 -5.96 12.01 -16.09
C ALA A 139 -7.21 12.66 -15.51
N GLU A 140 -8.33 11.96 -15.53
CA GLU A 140 -9.49 12.28 -14.69
C GLU A 140 -9.26 11.58 -13.33
N VAL A 141 -9.26 12.34 -12.24
CA VAL A 141 -8.85 11.85 -10.91
C VAL A 141 -9.93 12.16 -9.89
N ILE A 142 -10.26 11.17 -9.08
CA ILE A 142 -11.16 11.27 -7.93
C ILE A 142 -10.42 10.72 -6.72
N ALA A 143 -10.35 11.49 -5.64
CA ALA A 143 -9.79 10.98 -4.38
C ALA A 143 -10.69 9.85 -3.82
N TYR A 144 -10.09 8.81 -3.23
CA TYR A 144 -10.82 7.67 -2.66
C TYR A 144 -11.96 8.11 -1.74
N GLU A 145 -11.68 9.05 -0.84
CA GLU A 145 -12.63 9.53 0.16
C GLU A 145 -13.83 10.23 -0.50
N ASP A 146 -13.59 11.01 -1.56
CA ASP A 146 -14.66 11.63 -2.33
C ASP A 146 -15.51 10.55 -3.03
N TYR A 147 -14.86 9.53 -3.64
CA TYR A 147 -15.59 8.45 -4.31
C TYR A 147 -16.52 7.70 -3.33
N ILE A 148 -16.02 7.37 -2.13
CA ILE A 148 -16.81 6.70 -1.08
C ILE A 148 -17.92 7.62 -0.54
N ALA A 149 -17.63 8.90 -0.30
CA ALA A 149 -18.60 9.83 0.26
C ALA A 149 -19.80 10.09 -0.68
N PHE A 150 -19.55 10.18 -1.99
CA PHE A 150 -20.60 10.44 -2.98
C PHE A 150 -21.19 9.16 -3.60
N GLY A 151 -20.48 8.03 -3.49
CA GLY A 151 -20.93 6.68 -3.86
C GLY A 151 -20.93 6.36 -5.36
N THR A 152 -21.04 7.36 -6.24
CA THR A 152 -20.93 7.17 -7.70
C THR A 152 -20.12 8.27 -8.36
N GLU A 153 -19.41 7.93 -9.44
CA GLU A 153 -18.66 8.89 -10.25
C GLU A 153 -19.51 10.09 -10.71
N ALA A 154 -20.78 9.83 -11.10
CA ALA A 154 -21.71 10.88 -11.49
C ALA A 154 -21.95 11.91 -10.36
N LYS A 155 -22.16 11.44 -9.12
CA LYS A 155 -22.36 12.31 -7.96
C LYS A 155 -21.09 13.07 -7.58
N VAL A 156 -19.93 12.42 -7.68
CA VAL A 156 -18.61 13.08 -7.47
C VAL A 156 -18.44 14.23 -8.48
N LYS A 157 -18.81 13.99 -9.75
CA LYS A 157 -18.73 14.99 -10.81
C LYS A 157 -19.71 16.14 -10.59
N GLU A 158 -20.94 15.86 -10.19
CA GLU A 158 -21.94 16.88 -9.83
C GLU A 158 -21.48 17.73 -8.64
N ALA A 159 -20.76 17.13 -7.69
CA ALA A 159 -20.15 17.82 -6.55
C ALA A 159 -18.86 18.59 -6.90
N GLY A 160 -18.40 18.54 -8.15
CA GLY A 160 -17.18 19.23 -8.62
C GLY A 160 -15.88 18.64 -8.07
N LYS A 161 -15.90 17.37 -7.66
CA LYS A 161 -14.76 16.67 -7.04
C LYS A 161 -13.92 15.84 -8.02
N LEU A 162 -14.42 15.63 -9.24
CA LEU A 162 -13.63 15.06 -10.32
C LEU A 162 -12.65 16.13 -10.85
N ARG A 163 -11.36 15.86 -10.68
CA ARG A 163 -10.28 16.73 -11.15
C ARG A 163 -9.76 16.26 -12.50
N VAL A 164 -9.26 17.19 -13.30
CA VAL A 164 -8.57 16.90 -14.55
C VAL A 164 -7.13 17.33 -14.38
N GLU A 165 -6.24 16.34 -14.32
CA GLU A 165 -4.85 16.51 -13.92
C GLU A 165 -3.90 16.31 -15.11
N GLY A 166 -2.82 17.09 -15.09
CA GLY A 166 -1.80 17.11 -16.14
C GLY A 166 -0.64 16.14 -15.90
N LYS A 167 0.43 16.29 -16.68
CA LYS A 167 1.62 15.43 -16.62
C LYS A 167 2.39 15.53 -15.31
N GLU A 168 2.36 16.69 -14.66
CA GLU A 168 3.08 16.96 -13.40
C GLU A 168 2.30 16.50 -12.15
N TYR A 169 1.10 15.94 -12.32
CA TYR A 169 0.33 15.47 -11.17
C TYR A 169 0.98 14.25 -10.55
N ILE A 170 1.31 14.36 -9.27
CA ILE A 170 1.80 13.26 -8.45
C ILE A 170 0.60 12.47 -7.94
N VAL A 171 0.49 11.22 -8.38
CA VAL A 171 -0.61 10.33 -7.98
C VAL A 171 -0.60 10.15 -6.46
N LYS A 172 -1.80 10.14 -5.88
CA LYS A 172 -1.99 9.90 -4.45
C LYS A 172 -2.51 8.49 -4.22
N ASP A 173 -2.11 7.91 -3.10
CA ASP A 173 -2.64 6.61 -2.67
C ASP A 173 -4.18 6.66 -2.62
N GLY A 174 -4.81 5.64 -3.20
CA GLY A 174 -6.25 5.52 -3.32
C GLY A 174 -6.90 6.28 -4.48
N ASP A 175 -6.17 7.10 -5.25
CA ASP A 175 -6.76 7.85 -6.36
C ASP A 175 -7.51 6.89 -7.33
N VAL A 176 -8.75 7.22 -7.65
CA VAL A 176 -9.53 6.56 -8.71
C VAL A 176 -9.33 7.34 -10.00
N MET A 177 -8.67 6.71 -10.97
CA MET A 177 -8.14 7.38 -12.16
C MET A 177 -8.70 6.82 -13.46
N HIS A 178 -8.92 7.72 -14.42
CA HIS A 178 -9.18 7.39 -15.81
C HIS A 178 -8.23 8.19 -16.72
N PHE A 179 -7.38 7.48 -17.45
CA PHE A 179 -6.37 8.10 -18.31
C PHE A 179 -6.92 8.38 -19.71
N ARG A 180 -6.65 9.58 -20.22
CA ARG A 180 -6.89 9.95 -21.62
C ARG A 180 -5.54 9.99 -22.33
N PHE A 181 -5.43 9.25 -23.43
CA PHE A 181 -4.22 9.15 -24.24
C PHE A 181 -4.59 9.21 -25.71
N ASN A 182 -3.63 9.61 -26.54
CA ASN A 182 -3.72 9.45 -27.99
C ASN A 182 -2.96 8.20 -28.43
N VAL A 183 -3.52 7.47 -29.38
CA VAL A 183 -2.89 6.31 -30.03
C VAL A 183 -2.38 6.72 -31.40
#